data_AF-A0A928JX02-F1
#
_entry.id   AF-A0A928JX02-F1
#
_cell.length_a   1.000
_cell.length_b   1.000
_cell.length_c   1.000
_cell.angle_alpha   90.00
_cell.angle_beta   90.00
_cell.angle_gamma   90.00
#
_symmetry.space_group_name_H-M   'P 1'
#
loop_
_entity.id
_entity.type
_entity.pdbx_description
1 polymer ?
#
loop_
_entity_poly.entity_id
_entity_poly.type
_entity_poly.pdbx_seq_one_letter_code
_entity_poly.pdbx_strand_id
1 'polypeptide(L)'
;MFEVPPMKVASKRKMQIIVDVLMTAVLLLQMSYRIAGELFHEISGIAFLVLFLLHHILSFSYTKALFKGRKSADRVLKSIVDCLLFIIYICMMISAVPLSKYIFTFLGIGTFSGISRSVHMLGAYWGFALIGIHIGFHLDIMLKKPLRDKKKKPFVIAALCAVFSAGLILFIKEGIIKYMLFINQFVYFDESCGLALFLLKYILIGGMFAVAGYLLIHILQRRKTTHEHHH
;
A
#
# COMPACT_ATOMS: atom_id res chain seq x y z
N MET A 1 14.68 24.98 21.30
CA MET A 1 14.85 24.77 19.86
C MET A 1 15.83 23.62 19.69
N PHE A 2 15.35 22.40 19.47
CA PHE A 2 16.22 21.23 19.25
C PHE A 2 16.58 21.18 17.76
N GLU A 3 17.75 21.68 17.40
CA GLU A 3 18.31 21.43 16.07
C GLU A 3 18.82 19.99 16.02
N VAL A 4 18.02 19.11 15.42
CA VAL A 4 18.45 17.75 15.11
C VAL A 4 19.51 17.86 14.02
N PRO A 5 20.75 17.36 14.25
CA PRO A 5 21.83 17.51 13.28
C PRO A 5 21.47 16.83 11.95
N PRO A 6 21.87 17.41 10.80
CA PRO A 6 21.52 16.87 9.50
C PRO A 6 22.13 15.48 9.31
N MET A 7 21.27 14.47 9.13
CA MET A 7 21.72 13.10 8.85
C MET A 7 22.52 13.03 7.54
N LYS A 8 23.58 12.21 7.54
CA LYS A 8 24.31 11.85 6.32
C LYS A 8 23.35 11.21 5.30
N VAL A 9 23.46 11.58 4.02
CA VAL A 9 22.53 11.14 2.96
C VAL A 9 22.39 9.61 2.88
N ALA A 10 23.49 8.87 3.07
CA ALA A 10 23.49 7.41 3.08
C ALA A 10 22.75 6.79 4.29
N SER A 11 22.83 7.40 5.48
CA SER A 11 22.08 6.92 6.66
C SER A 11 20.59 7.22 6.52
N LYS A 12 20.25 8.38 5.96
CA LYS A 12 18.85 8.74 5.65
C LYS A 12 18.20 7.73 4.71
N ARG A 13 18.89 7.30 3.64
CA ARG A 13 18.34 6.32 2.69
C ARG A 13 18.13 4.94 3.31
N LYS A 14 19.07 4.47 4.13
CA LYS A 14 18.91 3.20 4.87
C LYS A 14 17.70 3.24 5.80
N MET A 15 17.54 4.33 6.55
CA MET A 15 16.41 4.50 7.45
C MET A 15 15.07 4.55 6.71
N GLN A 16 15.02 5.22 5.56
CA GLN A 16 13.83 5.23 4.71
C GLN A 16 13.43 3.82 4.28
N ILE A 17 14.38 2.99 3.83
CA ILE A 17 14.09 1.60 3.44
C ILE A 17 13.56 0.79 4.62
N ILE A 18 14.15 0.95 5.81
CA ILE A 18 13.68 0.26 7.02
C ILE A 18 12.24 0.67 7.35
N VAL A 19 11.95 1.98 7.33
CA VAL A 19 10.60 2.50 7.56
C VAL A 19 9.61 1.96 6.53
N ASP A 20 9.97 1.93 5.24
CA ASP A 20 9.11 1.43 4.17
C ASP A 20 8.78 -0.06 4.34
N VAL A 21 9.78 -0.87 4.73
CA VAL A 21 9.61 -2.30 5.00
C VAL A 21 8.72 -2.54 6.22
N LEU A 22 8.98 -1.84 7.33
CA LEU A 22 8.17 -1.95 8.54
C LEU A 22 6.72 -1.49 8.29
N MET A 23 6.55 -0.38 7.58
CA MET A 23 5.23 0.15 7.24
C MET A 23 4.42 -0.84 6.41
N THR A 24 5.06 -1.49 5.42
CA THR A 24 4.43 -2.52 4.59
C THR A 24 4.07 -3.77 5.42
N ALA A 25 4.95 -4.21 6.31
CA ALA A 25 4.70 -5.37 7.17
C ALA A 25 3.53 -5.11 8.13
N VAL A 26 3.47 -3.93 8.74
CA VAL A 26 2.37 -3.53 9.64
C VAL A 26 1.06 -3.43 8.86
N LEU A 27 1.03 -2.86 7.65
CA LEU A 27 -0.18 -2.82 6.82
C LEU A 27 -0.74 -4.21 6.49
N LEU A 28 0.14 -5.17 6.19
CA LEU A 28 -0.29 -6.56 5.95
C LEU A 28 -0.88 -7.19 7.21
N LEU A 29 -0.25 -6.97 8.37
CA LEU A 29 -0.77 -7.43 9.66
C LEU A 29 -2.12 -6.78 10.01
N GLN A 30 -2.30 -5.51 9.67
CA GLN A 30 -3.55 -4.78 9.91
C GLN A 30 -4.77 -5.43 9.22
N MET A 31 -4.56 -6.10 8.07
CA MET A 31 -5.63 -6.86 7.40
C MET A 31 -6.10 -8.08 8.20
N SER A 32 -5.30 -8.56 9.16
CA SER A 32 -5.60 -9.75 9.98
C SER A 32 -6.38 -9.43 11.26
N TYR A 33 -7.13 -8.32 11.31
CA TYR A 33 -7.87 -7.80 12.48
C TYR A 33 -8.52 -8.88 13.37
N ARG A 34 -9.32 -9.79 12.79
CA ARG A 34 -10.01 -10.82 13.58
C ARG A 34 -9.08 -11.89 14.16
N ILE A 35 -7.98 -12.19 13.48
CA ILE A 35 -7.03 -13.24 13.90
C ILE A 35 -6.02 -12.67 14.89
N ALA A 36 -5.51 -11.46 14.65
CA ALA A 36 -4.50 -10.82 15.48
C ALA A 36 -5.08 -10.16 16.75
N GLY A 37 -6.39 -9.89 16.76
CA GLY A 37 -7.09 -9.32 17.90
C GLY A 37 -7.18 -7.80 17.86
N GLU A 38 -8.22 -7.29 18.52
CA GLU A 38 -8.63 -5.88 18.45
C GLU A 38 -7.58 -4.95 19.06
N LEU A 39 -7.08 -5.28 20.26
CA LEU A 39 -6.04 -4.49 20.92
C LEU A 39 -4.75 -4.42 20.10
N PHE A 40 -4.34 -5.55 19.51
CA PHE A 40 -3.16 -5.59 18.65
C PHE A 40 -3.36 -4.69 17.42
N HIS A 41 -4.53 -4.71 16.80
CA HIS A 41 -4.86 -3.86 15.66
C HIS A 41 -4.81 -2.37 16.03
N GLU A 42 -5.33 -1.98 17.20
CA GLU A 42 -5.26 -0.58 17.64
C GLU A 42 -3.81 -0.12 17.92
N ILE A 43 -3.03 -0.92 18.66
CA ILE A 43 -1.62 -0.60 18.96
C ILE A 43 -0.80 -0.54 17.68
N SER A 44 -0.94 -1.53 16.79
CA SER A 44 -0.20 -1.56 15.54
C SER A 44 -0.69 -0.49 14.54
N GLY A 45 -1.93 -0.01 14.68
CA GLY A 45 -2.44 1.14 13.92
C GLY A 45 -1.76 2.45 14.33
N ILE A 46 -1.51 2.65 15.63
CA ILE A 46 -0.71 3.78 16.12
C ILE A 46 0.75 3.66 15.66
N ALA A 47 1.33 2.46 15.73
CA ALA A 47 2.67 2.21 15.21
C ALA A 47 2.76 2.54 13.71
N PHE A 48 1.75 2.16 12.93
CA PHE A 48 1.64 2.52 11.52
C PHE A 48 1.57 4.04 11.33
N LEU A 49 0.79 4.78 12.11
CA LEU A 49 0.73 6.24 12.04
C LEU A 49 2.11 6.88 12.27
N VAL A 50 2.86 6.42 13.28
CA VAL A 50 4.22 6.92 13.54
C VAL A 50 5.14 6.64 12.34
N LEU A 51 5.13 5.40 11.82
CA LEU A 51 5.91 5.03 10.64
C LEU A 51 5.52 5.85 9.40
N PHE A 52 4.23 6.08 9.19
CA PHE A 52 3.69 6.88 8.10
C PHE A 52 4.17 8.34 8.16
N LEU A 53 4.13 8.96 9.34
CA LEU A 53 4.66 10.31 9.54
C LEU A 53 6.17 10.36 9.28
N LEU A 54 6.92 9.39 9.82
CA LEU A 54 8.37 9.28 9.58
C LEU A 54 8.68 9.09 8.09
N HIS A 55 7.93 8.25 7.39
CA HIS A 55 8.06 8.06 5.94
C HIS A 55 7.94 9.41 5.21
N HIS A 56 6.90 10.20 5.50
CA HIS A 56 6.66 11.50 4.86
C HIS A 56 7.73 12.54 5.20
N ILE A 57 8.22 12.57 6.44
CA ILE A 57 9.31 13.45 6.85
C ILE A 57 10.60 13.09 6.09
N LEU A 58 10.91 11.79 5.98
CA LEU A 58 12.11 11.32 5.26
C LEU A 58 11.99 11.54 3.75
N SER A 59 10.79 11.39 3.20
CA SER A 59 10.51 11.55 1.77
C SER A 59 10.16 12.99 1.37
N PHE A 60 10.15 13.96 2.29
CA PHE A 60 9.72 15.34 2.04
C PHE A 60 10.38 16.01 0.81
N SER A 61 11.67 15.73 0.57
CA SER A 61 12.39 16.25 -0.60
C SER A 61 11.83 15.71 -1.93
N TYR A 62 11.38 14.46 -1.95
CA TYR A 62 10.71 13.84 -3.10
C TYR A 62 9.33 14.46 -3.32
N THR A 63 8.54 14.63 -2.25
CA THR A 63 7.22 15.26 -2.31
C THR A 63 7.32 16.67 -2.89
N LYS A 64 8.32 17.46 -2.48
CA LYS A 64 8.59 18.79 -3.05
C LYS A 64 8.95 18.74 -4.54
N ALA A 65 9.63 17.69 -4.99
CA ALA A 65 10.00 17.50 -6.39
C ALA A 65 8.79 17.09 -7.28
N LEU A 66 7.78 16.42 -6.72
CA LEU A 66 6.54 16.07 -7.44
C LEU A 66 5.77 17.30 -7.95
N PHE A 67 5.95 18.45 -7.30
CA PHE A 67 5.29 19.71 -7.68
C PHE A 67 6.12 20.59 -8.63
N LYS A 68 7.32 20.17 -9.04
CA LYS A 68 8.19 20.96 -9.92
C LYS A 68 8.36 20.35 -11.32
N GLY A 69 8.27 21.20 -12.35
CA GLY A 69 8.60 20.87 -13.74
C GLY A 69 7.45 20.28 -14.57
N ARG A 70 7.72 20.01 -15.86
CA ARG A 70 6.77 19.38 -16.79
C ARG A 70 6.49 17.93 -16.35
N LYS A 71 5.22 17.59 -16.12
CA LYS A 71 4.81 16.26 -15.64
C LYS A 71 4.51 15.34 -16.82
N SER A 72 5.24 14.24 -16.94
CA SER A 72 4.90 13.15 -17.84
C SER A 72 3.73 12.33 -17.29
N ALA A 73 3.01 11.61 -18.16
CA ALA A 73 1.82 10.83 -17.75
C ALA A 73 2.11 9.84 -16.60
N ASP A 74 3.28 9.18 -16.61
CA ASP A 74 3.71 8.28 -15.54
C ASP A 74 3.95 9.01 -14.21
N ARG A 75 4.46 10.26 -14.25
CA ARG A 75 4.62 11.09 -13.03
C ARG A 75 3.29 11.60 -12.50
N VAL A 76 2.36 11.97 -13.39
CA VAL A 76 1.01 12.39 -13.01
C VAL A 76 0.30 11.24 -12.30
N LEU A 77 0.32 10.04 -12.88
CA LEU A 77 -0.29 8.85 -12.29
C LEU A 77 0.29 8.52 -10.90
N LYS A 78 1.63 8.51 -10.77
CA LYS A 78 2.29 8.30 -9.46
C LYS A 78 1.82 9.32 -8.43
N SER A 79 1.81 10.60 -8.80
CA SER A 79 1.34 11.68 -7.92
C SER A 79 -0.12 11.50 -7.50
N ILE A 80 -1.00 11.07 -8.42
CA ILE A 80 -2.41 10.82 -8.10
C ILE A 80 -2.54 9.69 -7.08
N VAL A 81 -1.87 8.56 -7.30
CA VAL A 81 -1.91 7.42 -6.37
C VAL A 81 -1.34 7.79 -5.02
N ASP A 82 -0.23 8.52 -4.97
CA ASP A 82 0.39 8.98 -3.71
C ASP A 82 -0.54 9.93 -2.94
N CYS A 83 -1.19 10.87 -3.63
CA CYS A 83 -2.18 11.77 -3.02
C CYS A 83 -3.41 11.01 -2.50
N LEU A 84 -3.93 10.04 -3.27
CA LEU A 84 -5.06 9.22 -2.86
C LEU A 84 -4.72 8.37 -1.63
N LEU A 85 -3.54 7.75 -1.60
CA LEU A 85 -3.05 7.00 -0.44
C LEU A 85 -2.93 7.90 0.78
N PHE A 86 -2.37 9.10 0.63
CA PHE A 86 -2.28 10.06 1.73
C PHE A 86 -3.66 10.38 2.30
N ILE A 87 -4.63 10.73 1.44
CA ILE A 87 -6.00 11.03 1.86
C ILE A 87 -6.64 9.82 2.54
N ILE A 88 -6.54 8.63 1.95
CA ILE A 88 -7.12 7.40 2.50
C ILE A 88 -6.56 7.14 3.89
N TYR A 89 -5.24 7.20 4.10
CA TYR A 89 -4.67 6.91 5.40
C TYR A 89 -5.04 7.97 6.45
N ILE A 90 -5.19 9.25 6.08
CA ILE A 90 -5.72 10.26 7.01
C ILE A 90 -7.17 9.94 7.39
N CYS A 91 -8.04 9.63 6.41
CA CYS A 91 -9.42 9.24 6.67
C CYS A 91 -9.52 7.97 7.54
N MET A 92 -8.63 6.99 7.31
CA MET A 92 -8.51 5.77 8.11
C MET A 92 -8.19 6.08 9.57
N MET A 93 -7.22 6.96 9.83
CA MET A 93 -6.82 7.33 11.19
C MET A 93 -7.93 8.07 11.92
N ILE A 94 -8.60 9.02 11.26
CA ILE A 94 -9.73 9.76 11.85
C ILE A 94 -10.89 8.81 12.15
N SER A 95 -11.21 7.91 11.21
CA SER A 95 -12.29 6.94 11.38
C SER A 95 -11.97 5.83 12.39
N ALA A 96 -10.69 5.56 12.68
CA ALA A 96 -10.31 4.58 13.70
C ALA A 96 -10.67 5.04 15.12
N VAL A 97 -10.64 6.35 15.40
CA VAL A 97 -10.83 6.87 16.77
C VAL A 97 -12.22 6.50 17.34
N PRO A 98 -13.34 6.71 16.64
CA PRO A 98 -14.67 6.31 17.15
C PRO A 98 -14.91 4.79 17.15
N LEU A 99 -14.07 4.02 16.45
CA LEU A 99 -14.16 2.56 16.40
C LEU A 99 -13.35 1.85 17.47
N SER A 100 -12.43 2.57 18.12
CA SER A 100 -11.55 2.02 19.15
C SER A 100 -12.34 1.50 20.34
N LYS A 101 -12.00 0.29 20.76
CA LYS A 101 -12.56 -0.42 21.90
C LYS A 101 -11.63 -0.39 23.11
N TYR A 102 -10.36 -0.02 22.94
CA TYR A 102 -9.37 -0.02 24.01
C TYR A 102 -8.73 1.35 24.21
N ILE A 103 -8.02 1.88 23.20
CA ILE A 103 -7.10 3.01 23.38
C ILE A 103 -7.82 4.37 23.46
N PHE A 104 -8.82 4.61 22.62
CA PHE A 104 -9.48 5.92 22.48
C PHE A 104 -10.87 5.99 23.12
N THR A 105 -11.24 4.98 23.92
CA THR A 105 -12.55 4.91 24.59
C THR A 105 -12.82 6.11 25.49
N PHE A 106 -11.78 6.71 26.08
CA PHE A 106 -11.87 7.89 26.94
C PHE A 106 -12.43 9.14 26.23
N LEU A 107 -12.44 9.19 24.90
CA LEU A 107 -12.96 10.33 24.13
C LEU A 107 -14.50 10.34 24.05
N GLY A 108 -15.18 9.22 24.33
CA GLY A 108 -16.65 9.17 24.37
C GLY A 108 -17.37 9.42 23.03
N ILE A 109 -16.67 9.38 21.89
CA ILE A 109 -17.22 9.72 20.56
C ILE A 109 -17.82 8.53 19.77
N GLY A 110 -18.22 7.45 20.46
CA GLY A 110 -18.73 6.22 19.83
C GLY A 110 -20.02 6.39 19.00
N THR A 111 -20.70 7.53 19.13
CA THR A 111 -21.91 7.90 18.38
C THR A 111 -21.69 7.94 16.86
N PHE A 112 -20.47 8.19 16.39
CA PHE A 112 -20.12 8.22 14.96
C PHE A 112 -19.68 6.85 14.39
N SER A 113 -19.73 5.78 15.19
CA SER A 113 -19.16 4.47 14.85
C SER A 113 -19.67 3.87 13.54
N GLY A 114 -20.92 4.12 13.13
CA GLY A 114 -21.48 3.64 11.86
C GLY A 114 -20.77 4.22 10.63
N ILE A 115 -20.70 5.55 10.54
CA ILE A 115 -20.02 6.26 9.43
C ILE A 115 -18.52 5.97 9.48
N SER A 116 -17.92 5.99 10.68
CA SER A 116 -16.52 5.65 10.89
C SER A 116 -16.21 4.26 10.37
N ARG A 117 -17.05 3.25 10.65
CA ARG A 117 -16.87 1.89 10.12
C ARG A 117 -16.87 1.90 8.60
N SER A 118 -17.81 2.59 7.97
CA SER A 118 -17.88 2.65 6.51
C SER A 118 -16.61 3.24 5.89
N VAL A 119 -16.17 4.39 6.40
CA VAL A 119 -14.95 5.06 5.93
C VAL A 119 -13.71 4.20 6.17
N HIS A 120 -13.61 3.57 7.35
CA HIS A 120 -12.48 2.74 7.72
C HIS A 120 -12.41 1.46 6.87
N MET A 121 -13.55 0.81 6.61
CA MET A 121 -13.59 -0.39 5.77
C MET A 121 -13.27 -0.07 4.31
N LEU A 122 -13.88 0.99 3.75
CA LEU A 122 -13.61 1.41 2.39
C LEU A 122 -12.13 1.81 2.21
N GLY A 123 -11.60 2.58 3.16
CA GLY A 123 -10.21 2.99 3.19
C GLY A 123 -9.24 1.82 3.34
N ALA A 124 -9.56 0.80 4.14
CA ALA A 124 -8.73 -0.37 4.32
C ALA A 124 -8.52 -1.12 2.99
N TYR A 125 -9.61 -1.44 2.28
CA TYR A 125 -9.53 -2.24 1.06
C TYR A 125 -9.01 -1.46 -0.14
N TRP A 126 -9.42 -0.20 -0.32
CA TRP A 126 -8.86 0.64 -1.39
C TRP A 126 -7.41 1.03 -1.10
N GLY A 127 -7.08 1.33 0.16
CA GLY A 127 -5.70 1.57 0.59
C GLY A 127 -4.81 0.36 0.34
N PHE A 128 -5.28 -0.84 0.66
CA PHE A 128 -4.57 -2.09 0.36
C PHE A 128 -4.34 -2.32 -1.15
N ALA A 129 -5.33 -2.04 -1.99
CA ALA A 129 -5.16 -2.14 -3.44
C ALA A 129 -4.16 -1.09 -3.97
N LEU A 130 -4.29 0.16 -3.53
CA LEU A 130 -3.46 1.26 -3.98
C LEU A 130 -2.01 1.15 -3.49
N ILE A 131 -1.76 0.62 -2.28
CA ILE A 131 -0.38 0.40 -1.81
C ILE A 131 0.29 -0.70 -2.63
N GLY A 132 -0.46 -1.74 -3.03
CA GLY A 132 0.01 -2.74 -3.99
C GLY A 132 0.43 -2.08 -5.31
N ILE A 133 -0.45 -1.28 -5.90
CA ILE A 133 -0.14 -0.53 -7.13
C ILE A 133 1.09 0.39 -6.96
N HIS A 134 1.17 1.12 -5.85
CA HIS A 134 2.30 2.00 -5.53
C HIS A 134 3.62 1.22 -5.45
N ILE A 135 3.66 0.08 -4.77
CA ILE A 135 4.83 -0.82 -4.76
C ILE A 135 5.16 -1.28 -6.20
N GLY A 136 4.13 -1.59 -6.99
CA GLY A 136 4.25 -1.94 -8.41
C GLY A 136 4.98 -0.89 -9.25
N PHE A 137 4.77 0.40 -8.97
CA PHE A 137 5.46 1.48 -9.66
C PHE A 137 6.98 1.49 -9.46
N HIS A 138 7.46 0.89 -8.38
CA HIS A 138 8.88 0.73 -8.08
C HIS A 138 9.49 -0.53 -8.70
N LEU A 139 8.67 -1.52 -9.08
CA LEU A 139 9.15 -2.75 -9.71
C LEU A 139 9.79 -2.51 -11.08
N ASP A 140 9.43 -1.45 -11.80
CA ASP A 140 10.03 -1.16 -13.11
C ASP A 140 11.55 -1.03 -13.03
N ILE A 141 12.05 -0.33 -12.02
CA ILE A 141 13.50 -0.15 -11.80
C ILE A 141 14.14 -1.47 -11.37
N MET A 142 13.47 -2.24 -10.50
CA MET A 142 13.98 -3.51 -9.96
C MET A 142 14.04 -4.61 -11.02
N LEU A 143 13.05 -4.68 -11.90
CA LEU A 143 12.89 -5.72 -12.91
C LEU A 143 13.60 -5.40 -14.22
N LYS A 144 14.03 -4.15 -14.46
CA LYS A 144 14.73 -3.74 -15.67
C LYS A 144 15.97 -4.58 -15.98
N LYS A 145 16.81 -4.86 -14.98
CA LYS A 145 18.01 -5.70 -15.14
C LYS A 145 17.68 -7.16 -15.45
N PRO A 146 16.89 -7.88 -14.62
CA PRO A 146 16.62 -9.30 -14.87
C PRO A 146 15.77 -9.55 -16.12
N LEU A 147 14.94 -8.60 -16.57
CA LEU A 147 14.18 -8.71 -17.82
C LEU A 147 15.04 -8.49 -19.09
N ARG A 148 16.21 -7.87 -18.98
CA ARG A 148 17.16 -7.71 -20.09
C ARG A 148 18.04 -8.95 -20.28
N ASP A 149 18.21 -9.75 -19.24
CA ASP A 149 18.93 -11.02 -19.29
C ASP A 149 18.06 -12.10 -19.96
N LYS A 150 18.46 -12.55 -21.16
CA LYS A 150 17.70 -13.53 -21.95
C LYS A 150 17.46 -14.85 -21.20
N LYS A 151 18.36 -15.25 -20.29
CA LYS A 151 18.22 -16.48 -19.50
C LYS A 151 17.22 -16.31 -18.36
N LYS A 152 17.20 -15.15 -17.71
CA LYS A 152 16.32 -14.86 -16.56
C LYS A 152 14.94 -14.37 -16.95
N LYS A 153 14.82 -13.70 -18.09
CA LYS A 153 13.57 -13.12 -18.60
C LYS A 153 12.37 -14.10 -18.57
N PRO A 154 12.44 -15.35 -19.07
CA PRO A 154 11.29 -16.25 -19.04
C PRO A 154 10.85 -16.57 -17.61
N PHE A 155 11.79 -16.79 -16.68
CA PHE A 155 11.47 -17.06 -15.28
C PHE A 155 10.83 -15.87 -14.57
N VAL A 156 11.31 -14.65 -14.84
CA VAL A 156 10.71 -13.42 -14.27
C VAL A 156 9.28 -13.25 -14.78
N ILE A 157 9.04 -13.44 -16.07
CA ILE A 157 7.70 -13.34 -16.66
C ILE A 157 6.78 -14.42 -16.08
N ALA A 158 7.25 -15.67 -15.99
CA ALA A 158 6.49 -16.76 -15.40
C ALA A 158 6.13 -16.47 -13.93
N ALA A 159 7.06 -15.93 -13.15
CA ALA A 159 6.80 -15.54 -11.76
C ALA A 159 5.75 -14.42 -11.65
N LEU A 160 5.84 -13.38 -12.49
CA LEU A 160 4.85 -12.30 -12.52
C LEU A 160 3.46 -12.83 -12.89
N CYS A 161 3.37 -13.71 -13.90
CA CYS A 161 2.13 -14.36 -14.29
C CYS A 161 1.57 -15.24 -13.16
N ALA A 162 2.41 -16.04 -12.50
CA ALA A 162 1.99 -16.90 -11.40
C ALA A 162 1.45 -16.08 -10.22
N VAL A 163 2.14 -15.02 -9.80
CA VAL A 163 1.70 -14.13 -8.73
C VAL A 163 0.38 -13.44 -9.10
N PHE A 164 0.27 -12.93 -10.33
CA PHE A 164 -0.95 -12.27 -10.80
C PHE A 164 -2.14 -13.23 -10.83
N SER A 165 -1.99 -14.42 -11.42
CA SER A 165 -3.05 -15.42 -11.50
C SER A 165 -3.46 -15.94 -10.13
N ALA A 166 -2.50 -16.27 -9.25
CA ALA A 166 -2.80 -16.74 -7.90
C ALA A 166 -3.51 -15.65 -7.07
N GLY A 167 -3.01 -14.40 -7.14
CA GLY A 167 -3.64 -13.27 -6.48
C GLY A 167 -5.04 -12.98 -7.01
N LEU A 168 -5.29 -13.12 -8.32
CA LEU A 168 -6.61 -12.93 -8.91
C LEU A 168 -7.61 -14.00 -8.47
N ILE A 169 -7.20 -15.26 -8.44
CA ILE A 169 -8.03 -16.37 -7.94
C ILE A 169 -8.41 -16.11 -6.48
N LEU A 170 -7.45 -15.72 -5.65
CA LEU A 170 -7.69 -15.40 -4.24
C LEU A 170 -8.55 -14.14 -4.06
N PHE A 171 -8.34 -13.11 -4.86
CA PHE A 171 -9.13 -11.88 -4.85
C PHE A 171 -10.62 -12.16 -5.09
N ILE A 172 -10.92 -13.07 -6.03
CA ILE A 172 -12.28 -13.51 -6.33
C ILE A 172 -12.81 -14.40 -5.20
N LYS A 173 -12.03 -15.40 -4.77
CA LYS A 173 -12.44 -16.38 -3.74
C LYS A 173 -12.76 -15.71 -2.40
N GLU A 174 -11.93 -14.76 -1.97
CA GLU A 174 -12.10 -14.01 -0.72
C GLU A 174 -13.13 -12.87 -0.88
N GLY A 175 -13.67 -12.66 -2.09
CA GLY A 175 -14.72 -11.68 -2.36
C GLY A 175 -14.29 -10.23 -2.12
N ILE A 176 -13.00 -9.92 -2.26
CA ILE A 176 -12.42 -8.61 -1.91
C ILE A 176 -13.14 -7.46 -2.62
N ILE A 177 -13.54 -7.67 -3.87
CA ILE A 177 -14.31 -6.70 -4.65
C ILE A 177 -15.61 -6.26 -3.97
N LYS A 178 -16.28 -7.15 -3.22
CA LYS A 178 -17.52 -6.84 -2.51
C LYS A 178 -17.27 -5.86 -1.37
N TYR A 179 -16.12 -5.93 -0.72
CA TYR A 179 -15.74 -4.97 0.32
C TYR A 179 -15.25 -3.65 -0.27
N MET A 180 -14.51 -3.69 -1.40
CA MET A 180 -14.09 -2.48 -2.12
C MET A 180 -15.29 -1.68 -2.67
N LEU A 181 -16.34 -2.36 -3.12
CA LEU A 181 -17.58 -1.73 -3.59
C LEU A 181 -18.58 -1.48 -2.45
N PHE A 182 -18.19 -1.75 -1.20
CA PHE A 182 -19.00 -1.59 -0.01
C PHE A 182 -20.35 -2.34 -0.05
N ILE A 183 -20.43 -3.41 -0.84
CA ILE A 183 -21.59 -4.32 -0.92
C ILE A 183 -21.72 -5.11 0.38
N ASN A 184 -20.58 -5.52 0.97
CA ASN A 184 -20.53 -6.18 2.26
C ASN A 184 -19.91 -5.25 3.31
N GLN A 185 -20.66 -4.95 4.37
CA GLN A 185 -20.19 -4.10 5.48
C GLN A 185 -19.53 -4.90 6.62
N PHE A 186 -19.71 -6.21 6.62
CA PHE A 186 -19.11 -7.13 7.59
C PHE A 186 -18.24 -8.14 6.86
N VAL A 187 -16.99 -8.25 7.30
CA VAL A 187 -16.02 -9.17 6.71
C VAL A 187 -16.17 -10.52 7.38
N TYR A 188 -16.39 -11.54 6.56
CA TYR A 188 -16.34 -12.93 7.00
C TYR A 188 -14.90 -13.41 6.96
N PHE A 189 -14.38 -13.87 8.09
CA PHE A 189 -13.06 -14.45 8.18
C PHE A 189 -13.22 -15.94 8.46
N ASP A 190 -12.53 -16.77 7.68
CA ASP A 190 -12.39 -18.18 8.01
C ASP A 190 -11.35 -18.33 9.13
N GLU A 191 -11.83 -18.35 10.37
CA GLU A 191 -11.00 -18.45 11.59
C GLU A 191 -10.28 -19.80 11.70
N SER A 192 -10.59 -20.79 10.85
CA SER A 192 -9.84 -22.05 10.76
C SER A 192 -8.47 -21.90 10.09
N CYS A 193 -8.24 -20.76 9.42
CA CYS A 193 -7.01 -20.46 8.72
C CYS A 193 -5.99 -19.80 9.66
N GLY A 194 -4.85 -20.45 9.90
CA GLY A 194 -3.76 -19.86 10.70
C GLY A 194 -3.22 -18.54 10.10
N LEU A 195 -2.68 -17.67 10.96
CA LEU A 195 -2.17 -16.33 10.60
C LEU A 195 -1.22 -16.35 9.40
N ALA A 196 -0.31 -17.33 9.32
CA ALA A 196 0.66 -17.43 8.23
C ALA A 196 -0.02 -17.64 6.86
N LEU A 197 -1.02 -18.52 6.79
CA LEU A 197 -1.76 -18.77 5.56
C LEU A 197 -2.64 -17.57 5.18
N PHE A 198 -3.23 -16.90 6.17
CA PHE A 198 -3.95 -15.64 5.96
C PHE A 198 -3.04 -14.58 5.33
N LEU A 199 -1.87 -14.34 5.93
CA LEU A 199 -0.90 -13.37 5.41
C LEU A 199 -0.41 -13.75 4.01
N LEU A 200 -0.15 -15.03 3.74
CA LEU A 200 0.24 -15.49 2.40
C LEU A 200 -0.82 -15.15 1.35
N LYS A 201 -2.11 -15.37 1.65
CA LYS A 201 -3.20 -15.01 0.74
C LYS A 201 -3.18 -13.52 0.42
N TYR A 202 -3.06 -12.67 1.45
CA TYR A 202 -3.03 -11.22 1.26
C TYR A 202 -1.74 -10.74 0.59
N ILE A 203 -0.59 -11.38 0.83
CA ILE A 203 0.64 -11.09 0.07
C ILE A 203 0.44 -11.37 -1.42
N LEU A 204 -0.23 -12.48 -1.79
CA LEU A 204 -0.50 -12.80 -3.19
C LEU A 204 -1.49 -11.82 -3.83
N ILE A 205 -2.55 -11.42 -3.11
CA ILE A 205 -3.51 -10.41 -3.59
C ILE A 205 -2.83 -9.04 -3.76
N GLY A 206 -2.04 -8.61 -2.78
CA GLY A 206 -1.24 -7.38 -2.88
C GLY A 206 -0.21 -7.45 -4.01
N GLY A 207 0.39 -8.62 -4.20
CA GLY A 207 1.29 -8.93 -5.31
C GLY A 207 0.62 -8.77 -6.67
N MET A 208 -0.62 -9.24 -6.83
CA MET A 208 -1.41 -9.00 -8.06
C MET A 208 -1.56 -7.51 -8.35
N PHE A 209 -1.92 -6.68 -7.35
CA PHE A 209 -2.01 -5.23 -7.52
C PHE A 209 -0.64 -4.59 -7.84
N ALA A 210 0.45 -5.10 -7.27
CA ALA A 210 1.80 -4.67 -7.61
C ALA A 210 2.20 -5.01 -9.04
N VAL A 211 1.87 -6.20 -9.54
CA VAL A 211 2.08 -6.57 -10.94
C VAL A 211 1.24 -5.67 -11.85
N ALA A 212 0.00 -5.37 -11.50
CA ALA A 212 -0.85 -4.44 -12.26
C ALA A 212 -0.24 -3.02 -12.32
N GLY A 213 0.22 -2.49 -11.18
CA GLY A 213 0.88 -1.18 -11.11
C GLY A 213 2.17 -1.12 -11.94
N TYR A 214 2.98 -2.19 -11.90
CA TYR A 214 4.17 -2.33 -12.73
C TYR A 214 3.83 -2.25 -14.23
N LEU A 215 2.86 -3.06 -14.68
CA LEU A 215 2.44 -3.08 -16.09
C LEU A 215 1.94 -1.71 -16.55
N LEU A 216 1.15 -1.02 -15.72
CA LEU A 216 0.60 0.30 -16.01
C LEU A 216 1.70 1.34 -16.28
N ILE A 217 2.69 1.44 -15.38
CA ILE A 217 3.82 2.36 -15.57
C ILE A 217 4.70 1.95 -16.74
N HIS A 218 4.97 0.65 -16.90
CA HIS A 218 5.82 0.15 -17.98
C HIS A 218 5.24 0.47 -19.36
N ILE A 219 3.92 0.34 -19.54
CA ILE A 219 3.24 0.69 -20.79
C ILE A 219 3.31 2.20 -21.05
N LEU A 220 3.07 3.04 -20.05
CA LEU A 220 3.12 4.50 -20.19
C LEU A 220 4.52 4.99 -20.58
N GLN A 221 5.56 4.39 -19.99
CA GLN A 221 6.95 4.75 -20.30
C GLN A 221 7.38 4.29 -21.70
N ARG A 222 6.91 3.13 -22.18
CA ARG A 222 7.16 2.69 -23.56
C ARG A 222 6.49 3.58 -24.60
N ARG A 223 5.24 3.99 -24.38
CA ARG A 223 4.53 4.90 -25.31
C ARG A 223 5.28 6.21 -25.51
N LYS A 224 5.93 6.72 -24.46
CA LYS A 224 6.78 7.91 -24.54
C LYS A 224 8.00 7.69 -25.45
N THR A 225 8.74 6.59 -25.27
CA THR A 225 9.93 6.30 -26.09
C THR A 225 9.63 6.11 -27.56
N THR A 226 8.43 5.62 -27.91
CA THR A 226 8.01 5.46 -29.31
C THR A 226 7.64 6.81 -29.94
N HIS A 227 6.95 7.71 -29.21
CA HIS A 227 6.61 9.04 -29.72
C HIS A 227 7.82 9.95 -29.93
N GLU A 228 8.86 9.84 -29.10
CA GLU A 228 10.11 10.62 -29.25
C GLU A 228 10.99 10.13 -30.42
N HIS A 229 10.74 8.94 -30.98
CA HIS A 229 11.48 8.41 -32.15
C HIS A 229 10.80 8.66 -33.50
N HIS A 230 9.56 9.16 -33.52
CA HIS A 230 8.80 9.47 -34.75
C HIS A 230 8.71 10.97 -35.06
N HIS A 231 9.45 11.80 -34.33
CA HIS A 231 9.68 13.23 -34.58
C HIS A 231 11.18 13.48 -34.75
#